data_AF-A0A7S4V671-F1
#
_entry.id   AF-A0A7S4V671-F1
#
_cell.length_a   1.000
_cell.length_b   1.000
_cell.length_c   1.000
_cell.angle_alpha   90.00
_cell.angle_beta   90.00
_cell.angle_gamma   90.00
#
_symmetry.space_group_name_H-M   'P 1'
#
loop_
_entity.id
_entity.type
_entity.pdbx_description
1 polymer ?
#
loop_
_entity_poly.entity_id
_entity_poly.type
_entity_poly.pdbx_seq_one_letter_code
_entity_poly.pdbx_strand_id
1 'polypeptide(L)'
;VEIEAEAITLASISYQSLFRLFGRLSGMTGTAATESKEFEKIYDLQVSVVPTNRPCQRHDDEDQIYISDAAKWSAVVREIEATHRTGRPVLVGTTSVENSELVAARLAELKVPCRLLNAKPENAAREAEIVAGSGRKGAVTIATNMAGRGTDILLGGSSAVMARLRLRQELFPLLFPGRGEEWSMPEDLYPAELPASTQELLRSAAAEAARAAGG
;
A
#
# COMPACT_ATOMS: atom_id res chain seq x y z
N VAL A 1 -24.99 -0.58 41.86
CA VAL A 1 -23.70 -0.29 41.19
C VAL A 1 -23.29 -1.60 40.54
N GLU A 2 -23.40 -1.70 39.22
CA GLU A 2 -22.88 -2.86 38.49
C GLU A 2 -21.36 -2.80 38.52
N ILE A 3 -20.73 -3.90 38.92
CA ILE A 3 -19.27 -4.04 38.97
C ILE A 3 -18.85 -4.58 37.61
N GLU A 4 -18.18 -3.75 36.80
CA GLU A 4 -17.57 -4.22 35.55
C GLU A 4 -16.39 -5.15 35.87
N ALA A 5 -16.24 -6.23 35.11
CA ALA A 5 -15.16 -7.18 35.29
C ALA A 5 -13.81 -6.53 34.94
N GLU A 6 -12.94 -6.40 35.93
CA GLU A 6 -11.62 -5.78 35.76
C GLU A 6 -10.69 -6.73 34.98
N ALA A 7 -10.11 -6.24 33.88
CA ALA A 7 -9.18 -7.01 33.07
C ALA A 7 -7.81 -7.10 33.79
N ILE A 8 -7.47 -8.27 34.32
CA ILE A 8 -6.17 -8.53 34.96
C ILE A 8 -5.15 -8.95 33.91
N THR A 9 -3.98 -8.28 33.88
CA THR A 9 -2.87 -8.68 32.99
C THR A 9 -2.15 -9.90 33.56
N LEU A 10 -2.23 -11.05 32.87
CA LEU A 10 -1.62 -12.31 33.31
C LEU A 10 -0.12 -12.40 33.00
N ALA A 11 0.33 -11.82 31.88
CA ALA A 11 1.73 -11.80 31.47
C ALA A 11 2.03 -10.58 30.59
N SER A 12 3.27 -10.08 30.66
CA SER A 12 3.75 -8.96 29.84
C SER A 12 5.25 -9.10 29.58
N ILE A 13 5.67 -8.75 28.37
CA ILE A 13 7.08 -8.64 27.98
C ILE A 13 7.22 -7.48 27.00
N SER A 14 8.28 -6.69 27.13
CA SER A 14 8.58 -5.65 26.15
C SER A 14 9.22 -6.24 24.90
N TYR A 15 9.10 -5.56 23.75
CA TYR A 15 9.78 -5.99 22.53
C TYR A 15 11.30 -6.06 22.70
N GLN A 16 11.89 -5.13 23.46
CA GLN A 16 13.33 -5.16 23.76
C GLN A 16 13.71 -6.48 24.44
N SER A 17 12.98 -6.87 25.50
CA SER A 17 13.25 -8.11 26.23
C SER A 17 12.95 -9.34 25.38
N LEU A 18 11.86 -9.33 24.61
CA LEU A 18 11.48 -10.43 23.72
C LEU A 18 12.56 -10.73 22.68
N PHE A 19 13.05 -9.71 21.97
CA PHE A 19 14.04 -9.92 20.92
C PHE A 19 15.42 -10.34 21.44
N ARG A 20 15.75 -9.99 22.70
CA ARG A 20 17.00 -10.45 23.36
C ARG A 20 16.99 -11.93 23.73
N LEU A 21 15.83 -12.60 23.73
CA LEU A 21 15.75 -14.05 23.98
C LEU A 21 16.22 -14.88 22.77
N PHE A 22 16.30 -14.28 21.58
CA PHE A 22 16.73 -15.01 20.38
C PHE A 22 18.25 -15.19 20.40
N GLY A 23 18.71 -16.43 20.23
CA GLY A 23 20.15 -16.73 20.20
C GLY A 23 20.91 -16.10 19.03
N ARG A 24 20.20 -15.66 17.97
CA ARG A 24 20.72 -14.84 16.89
C ARG A 24 19.66 -13.81 16.50
N LEU A 25 20.07 -12.56 16.34
CA LEU A 25 19.20 -11.46 15.93
C LEU A 25 19.83 -10.73 14.75
N SER A 26 19.01 -10.41 13.74
CA SER A 26 19.40 -9.65 12.56
C SER A 26 18.16 -8.93 12.00
N GLY A 27 18.36 -7.80 11.32
CA GLY A 27 17.26 -7.04 10.73
C GLY A 27 17.68 -6.28 9.47
N MET A 28 16.69 -5.81 8.71
CA MET A 28 16.88 -4.99 7.52
C MET A 28 15.93 -3.80 7.52
N THR A 29 16.42 -2.63 7.14
CA THR A 29 15.62 -1.40 6.97
C THR A 29 16.41 -0.38 6.17
N GLY A 30 15.72 0.56 5.52
CA GLY A 30 16.35 1.66 4.78
C GLY A 30 16.84 2.81 5.64
N THR A 31 16.48 2.88 6.93
CA THR A 31 16.67 4.07 7.78
C THR A 31 17.41 3.82 9.09
N ALA A 32 18.03 2.65 9.30
CA ALA A 32 18.69 2.34 10.58
C ALA A 32 19.95 3.15 10.88
N ALA A 33 20.53 3.85 9.91
CA ALA A 33 21.81 4.54 10.09
C ALA A 33 21.77 5.59 11.21
N THR A 34 20.65 6.32 11.35
CA THR A 34 20.47 7.34 12.39
C THR A 34 20.37 6.72 13.78
N GLU A 35 19.72 5.57 13.90
CA GLU A 35 19.48 4.87 15.16
C GLU A 35 20.55 3.81 15.48
N SER A 36 21.68 3.83 14.79
CA SER A 36 22.76 2.83 14.93
C SER A 36 23.23 2.65 16.38
N LYS A 37 23.41 3.75 17.10
CA LYS A 37 23.82 3.74 18.52
C LYS A 37 22.78 3.09 19.43
N GLU A 38 21.49 3.25 19.11
CA GLU A 38 20.42 2.64 19.89
C GLU A 38 20.35 1.13 19.64
N PHE A 39 20.49 0.70 18.39
CA PHE A 39 20.57 -0.72 18.03
C PHE A 39 21.75 -1.43 18.69
N GLU A 40 22.93 -0.82 18.70
CA GLU A 40 24.11 -1.36 19.36
C GLU A 40 23.89 -1.45 20.89
N LYS A 41 23.38 -0.39 21.51
CA LYS A 41 23.20 -0.34 22.98
C LYS A 41 22.12 -1.30 23.48
N ILE A 42 21.00 -1.44 22.77
CA ILE A 42 19.85 -2.21 23.24
C ILE A 42 19.95 -3.68 22.82
N TYR A 43 20.44 -3.93 21.60
CA TYR A 43 20.37 -5.24 20.96
C TYR A 43 21.74 -5.83 20.58
N ASP A 44 22.84 -5.13 20.83
CA ASP A 44 24.19 -5.51 20.38
C ASP A 44 24.25 -5.73 18.86
N LEU A 45 23.49 -4.90 18.12
CA LEU A 45 23.38 -4.97 16.66
C LEU A 45 24.18 -3.84 16.01
N GLN A 46 25.14 -4.24 15.18
CA GLN A 46 25.85 -3.31 14.31
C GLN A 46 25.01 -2.98 13.07
N VAL A 47 24.93 -1.69 12.75
CA VAL A 47 24.26 -1.21 11.53
C VAL A 47 25.31 -0.98 10.45
N SER A 48 25.17 -1.69 9.33
CA SER A 48 26.01 -1.51 8.14
C SER A 48 25.17 -0.92 7.00
N VAL A 49 25.69 0.13 6.37
CA VAL A 49 25.02 0.78 5.22
C VAL A 49 25.44 0.06 3.94
N VAL A 50 24.49 -0.67 3.34
CA VAL A 50 24.70 -1.35 2.05
C VAL A 50 24.52 -0.33 0.92
N PRO A 51 25.45 -0.24 -0.05
CA PRO A 51 25.32 0.68 -1.18
C PRO A 51 24.12 0.32 -2.05
N THR A 52 23.48 1.33 -2.63
CA THR A 52 22.33 1.12 -3.53
C THR A 52 22.78 0.51 -4.86
N ASN A 53 21.90 -0.29 -5.46
CA ASN A 53 22.15 -0.89 -6.79
C ASN A 53 22.32 0.17 -7.90
N ARG A 54 21.69 1.34 -7.74
CA ARG A 54 21.82 2.50 -8.64
C ARG A 54 21.97 3.78 -7.83
N PRO A 55 22.68 4.81 -8.34
CA PRO A 55 22.72 6.12 -7.72
C PRO A 55 21.32 6.70 -7.57
N CYS A 56 21.04 7.31 -6.41
CA CYS A 56 19.77 7.98 -6.16
C CYS A 56 19.68 9.27 -7.00
N GLN A 57 18.58 9.44 -7.74
CA GLN A 57 18.28 10.66 -8.51
C GLN A 57 17.03 11.37 -7.96
N ARG A 58 16.62 11.06 -6.73
CA ARG A 58 15.48 11.70 -6.08
C ARG A 58 15.87 13.12 -5.69
N HIS A 59 15.03 14.08 -6.04
CA HIS A 59 15.13 15.45 -5.57
C HIS A 59 14.24 15.59 -4.35
N ASP A 60 14.83 15.94 -3.21
CA ASP A 60 14.12 16.24 -1.97
C ASP A 60 14.04 17.76 -1.83
N ASP A 61 12.83 18.31 -2.01
CA ASP A 61 12.55 19.75 -1.91
C ASP A 61 12.44 20.21 -0.44
N GLU A 62 12.59 21.51 -0.20
CA GLU A 62 12.48 22.10 1.15
C GLU A 62 11.03 22.11 1.66
N ASP A 63 10.87 22.04 2.99
CA ASP A 63 9.57 22.09 3.65
C ASP A 63 8.85 23.43 3.43
N GLN A 64 7.56 23.37 3.07
CA GLN A 64 6.72 24.56 2.95
C GLN A 64 5.80 24.72 4.18
N ILE A 65 5.98 25.82 4.92
CA ILE A 65 5.24 26.09 6.16
C ILE A 65 4.18 27.17 5.90
N TYR A 66 2.95 26.89 6.35
CA TYR A 66 1.81 27.80 6.20
C TYR A 66 1.26 28.24 7.55
N ILE A 67 0.73 29.46 7.60
CA ILE A 67 0.16 30.05 8.82
C ILE A 67 -1.10 29.31 9.28
N SER A 68 -1.91 28.83 8.33
CA SER A 68 -3.17 28.14 8.62
C SER A 68 -3.29 26.81 7.88
N ASP A 69 -4.03 25.87 8.47
CA ASP A 69 -4.33 24.59 7.83
C ASP A 69 -5.10 24.76 6.53
N ALA A 70 -6.01 25.75 6.47
CA ALA A 70 -6.75 26.05 5.26
C ALA A 70 -5.80 26.46 4.11
N ALA A 71 -4.78 27.28 4.39
CA ALA A 71 -3.77 27.66 3.41
C ALA A 71 -2.92 26.45 2.99
N LYS A 72 -2.45 25.65 3.96
CA LYS A 72 -1.70 24.40 3.72
C LYS A 72 -2.45 23.46 2.78
N TRP A 73 -3.69 23.11 3.11
CA TRP A 73 -4.48 22.17 2.31
C TRP A 73 -4.84 22.72 0.93
N SER A 74 -5.03 24.03 0.80
CA SER A 74 -5.27 24.66 -0.50
C SER A 74 -4.03 24.64 -1.39
N ALA A 75 -2.84 24.80 -0.81
CA ALA A 75 -1.58 24.69 -1.52
C ALA A 75 -1.30 23.24 -1.97
N VAL A 76 -1.45 22.27 -1.06
CA VAL A 76 -1.31 20.83 -1.35
C VAL A 76 -2.22 20.40 -2.51
N VAL A 77 -3.50 20.75 -2.45
CA VAL A 77 -4.46 20.40 -3.51
C VAL A 77 -4.08 21.02 -4.86
N ARG A 78 -3.62 22.27 -4.87
CA ARG A 78 -3.16 22.95 -6.10
C ARG A 78 -1.93 22.28 -6.69
N GLU A 79 -0.99 21.85 -5.85
CA GLU A 79 0.21 21.14 -6.30
C GLU A 79 -0.11 19.76 -6.87
N ILE A 80 -1.04 19.03 -6.23
CA ILE A 80 -1.54 17.75 -6.73
C ILE A 80 -2.20 17.95 -8.09
N GLU A 81 -3.09 18.94 -8.24
CA GLU A 81 -3.76 19.24 -9.50
C GLU A 81 -2.76 19.59 -10.60
N ALA A 82 -1.83 20.50 -10.32
CA ALA A 82 -0.80 20.91 -11.27
C ALA A 82 0.06 19.72 -11.72
N THR A 83 0.47 18.86 -10.77
CA THR A 83 1.28 17.68 -11.05
C THR A 83 0.49 16.62 -11.81
N HIS A 84 -0.75 16.34 -11.40
CA HIS A 84 -1.65 15.41 -12.07
C HIS A 84 -1.89 15.81 -13.54
N ARG A 85 -2.05 17.09 -13.81
CA ARG A 85 -2.22 17.63 -15.18
C ARG A 85 -1.01 17.36 -16.09
N THR A 86 0.20 17.25 -15.54
CA THR A 86 1.40 16.84 -16.30
C THR A 86 1.46 15.32 -16.54
N GLY A 87 0.61 14.55 -15.86
CA GLY A 87 0.60 13.09 -15.88
C GLY A 87 1.60 12.43 -14.94
N ARG A 88 2.34 13.18 -14.12
CA ARG A 88 3.25 12.62 -13.13
C ARG A 88 2.45 11.99 -11.97
N PRO A 89 2.75 10.74 -11.56
CA PRO A 89 2.08 10.12 -10.40
C PRO A 89 2.40 10.87 -9.10
N VAL A 90 1.44 10.89 -8.18
CA VAL A 90 1.54 11.58 -6.88
C VAL A 90 1.13 10.65 -5.75
N LEU A 91 1.96 10.59 -4.71
CA LEU A 91 1.64 9.98 -3.43
C LEU A 91 1.58 11.07 -2.36
N VAL A 92 0.46 11.15 -1.64
CA VAL A 92 0.23 12.12 -0.56
C VAL A 92 0.19 11.37 0.76
N GLY A 93 1.09 11.71 1.68
CA GLY A 93 1.08 11.19 3.04
C GLY A 93 0.31 12.11 3.98
N THR A 94 -0.61 11.56 4.76
CA THR A 94 -1.33 12.27 5.83
C THR A 94 -1.13 11.55 7.17
N THR A 95 -1.37 12.23 8.28
CA THR A 95 -1.24 11.63 9.63
C THR A 95 -2.53 11.04 10.18
N SER A 96 -3.69 11.42 9.63
CA SER A 96 -4.99 11.00 10.12
C SER A 96 -5.96 10.75 8.96
N VAL A 97 -6.95 9.89 9.19
CA VAL A 97 -7.94 9.50 8.17
C VAL A 97 -8.79 10.70 7.76
N GLU A 98 -9.12 11.57 8.70
CA GLU A 98 -9.93 12.78 8.47
C GLU A 98 -9.22 13.73 7.50
N ASN A 99 -7.91 13.88 7.64
CA ASN A 99 -7.11 14.70 6.72
C ASN A 99 -7.05 14.07 5.32
N SER A 100 -6.97 12.74 5.24
CA SER A 100 -6.99 12.01 3.96
C SER A 100 -8.32 12.21 3.23
N GLU A 101 -9.43 12.11 3.95
CA GLU A 101 -10.79 12.34 3.43
C GLU A 101 -11.00 13.80 3.03
N LEU A 102 -10.48 14.76 3.80
CA LEU A 102 -10.51 16.19 3.44
C LEU A 102 -9.82 16.46 2.10
N VAL A 103 -8.62 15.92 1.90
CA VAL A 103 -7.87 16.07 0.65
C VAL A 103 -8.61 15.38 -0.49
N ALA A 104 -9.11 14.18 -0.28
CA ALA A 104 -9.88 13.43 -1.29
C ALA A 104 -11.14 14.17 -1.73
N ALA A 105 -11.89 14.76 -0.79
CA ALA A 105 -13.09 15.55 -1.09
C ALA A 105 -12.76 16.78 -1.95
N ARG A 106 -11.71 17.52 -1.61
CA ARG A 106 -11.26 18.69 -2.39
C ARG A 106 -10.79 18.31 -3.79
N LEU A 107 -10.12 17.16 -3.94
CA LEU A 107 -9.72 16.67 -5.26
C LEU A 107 -10.93 16.22 -6.10
N ALA A 108 -11.96 15.66 -5.47
CA ALA A 108 -13.20 15.30 -6.14
C ALA A 108 -13.93 16.54 -6.72
N GLU A 109 -13.95 17.66 -5.99
CA GLU A 109 -14.48 18.95 -6.49
C GLU A 109 -13.72 19.43 -7.75
N LEU A 110 -12.42 19.20 -7.81
CA LEU A 110 -11.56 19.52 -8.96
C LEU A 110 -11.57 18.44 -10.05
N LYS A 111 -12.37 17.37 -9.89
CA LYS A 111 -12.45 16.22 -10.82
C LYS A 111 -11.11 15.51 -11.01
N VAL A 112 -10.25 15.52 -9.99
CA VAL A 112 -8.99 14.77 -9.97
C VAL A 112 -9.25 13.41 -9.29
N PRO A 113 -9.22 12.28 -10.03
CA PRO A 113 -9.44 10.97 -9.43
C PRO A 113 -8.28 10.60 -8.51
N CYS A 114 -8.59 10.20 -7.28
CA CYS A 114 -7.61 9.73 -6.31
C CYS A 114 -8.00 8.38 -5.70
N ARG A 115 -7.01 7.66 -5.18
CA ARG A 115 -7.18 6.40 -4.45
C ARG A 115 -6.79 6.60 -2.99
N LEU A 116 -7.65 6.17 -2.07
CA LEU A 116 -7.48 6.38 -0.64
C LEU A 116 -7.03 5.09 0.05
N LEU A 117 -5.97 5.17 0.86
CA LEU A 117 -5.43 4.08 1.67
C LEU A 117 -5.55 4.45 3.16
N ASN A 118 -6.44 3.75 3.86
CA ASN A 118 -6.83 4.09 5.25
C ASN A 118 -6.32 3.10 6.31
N ALA A 119 -5.37 2.22 6.00
CA ALA A 119 -4.77 1.25 6.93
C ALA A 119 -5.77 0.36 7.69
N LYS A 120 -7.00 0.21 7.18
CA LYS A 120 -8.01 -0.65 7.79
C LYS A 120 -7.65 -2.12 7.55
N PRO A 121 -7.71 -3.01 8.56
CA PRO A 121 -7.35 -4.43 8.41
C PRO A 121 -8.11 -5.14 7.29
N GLU A 122 -9.39 -4.79 7.08
CA GLU A 122 -10.20 -5.36 5.99
C GLU A 122 -9.68 -5.00 4.59
N ASN A 123 -8.98 -3.87 4.47
CA ASN A 123 -8.46 -3.35 3.22
C ASN A 123 -6.99 -3.71 2.99
N ALA A 124 -6.26 -4.15 4.01
CA ALA A 124 -4.82 -4.47 3.92
C ALA A 124 -4.49 -5.44 2.77
N ALA A 125 -5.37 -6.40 2.51
CA ALA A 125 -5.23 -7.34 1.38
C ALA A 125 -5.33 -6.66 0.00
N ARG A 126 -6.06 -5.53 -0.11
CA ARG A 126 -6.24 -4.73 -1.32
C ARG A 126 -5.28 -3.53 -1.40
N GLU A 127 -4.73 -3.08 -0.27
CA GLU A 127 -3.81 -1.92 -0.23
C GLU A 127 -2.59 -2.16 -1.11
N ALA A 128 -1.99 -3.35 -1.04
CA ALA A 128 -0.86 -3.73 -1.88
C ALA A 128 -1.19 -3.60 -3.38
N GLU A 129 -2.41 -3.94 -3.78
CA GLU A 129 -2.86 -3.86 -5.16
C GLU A 129 -3.02 -2.41 -5.64
N ILE A 130 -3.58 -1.56 -4.76
CA ILE A 130 -3.73 -0.13 -5.02
C ILE A 130 -2.35 0.53 -5.16
N VAL A 131 -1.43 0.25 -4.23
CA VAL A 131 -0.06 0.78 -4.21
C VAL A 131 0.73 0.36 -5.44
N ALA A 132 0.59 -0.90 -5.87
CA ALA A 132 1.22 -1.40 -7.08
C ALA A 132 0.78 -0.65 -8.35
N GLY A 133 -0.40 -0.01 -8.33
CA GLY A 133 -0.91 0.84 -9.40
C GLY A 133 -0.59 2.33 -9.26
N SER A 134 -0.03 2.78 -8.13
CA SER A 134 0.20 4.21 -7.83
C SER A 134 1.29 4.87 -8.68
N GLY A 135 2.17 4.08 -9.32
CA GLY A 135 3.22 4.60 -10.19
C GLY A 135 2.78 4.87 -11.64
N ARG A 136 1.50 4.69 -11.97
CA ARG A 136 0.98 4.89 -13.33
C ARG A 136 0.80 6.36 -13.66
N LYS A 137 0.84 6.70 -14.95
CA LYS A 137 0.64 8.07 -15.44
C LYS A 137 -0.69 8.63 -14.91
N GLY A 138 -0.62 9.79 -14.26
CA GLY A 138 -1.79 10.49 -13.69
C GLY A 138 -2.35 9.86 -12.42
N ALA A 139 -1.76 8.81 -11.86
CA ALA A 139 -2.26 8.22 -10.62
C ALA A 139 -2.05 9.17 -9.43
N VAL A 140 -3.10 9.40 -8.65
CA VAL A 140 -3.03 10.12 -7.37
C VAL A 140 -3.44 9.17 -6.26
N THR A 141 -2.55 8.97 -5.29
CA THR A 141 -2.77 8.08 -4.15
C THR A 141 -2.60 8.84 -2.86
N ILE A 142 -3.54 8.71 -1.93
CA ILE A 142 -3.50 9.32 -0.60
C ILE A 142 -3.32 8.18 0.41
N ALA A 143 -2.26 8.25 1.21
CA ALA A 143 -1.91 7.25 2.19
C ALA A 143 -1.91 7.84 3.60
N THR A 144 -2.71 7.23 4.48
CA THR A 144 -2.74 7.59 5.90
C THR A 144 -1.61 6.88 6.63
N ASN A 145 -0.74 7.64 7.30
CA ASN A 145 0.44 7.17 8.02
C ASN A 145 1.36 6.30 7.15
N MET A 146 1.49 5.01 7.50
CA MET A 146 2.31 4.02 6.79
C MET A 146 1.45 3.05 5.98
N ALA A 147 0.25 3.45 5.55
CA ALA A 147 -0.57 2.61 4.67
C ALA A 147 0.21 2.27 3.39
N GLY A 148 0.15 1.00 2.97
CA GLY A 148 0.94 0.53 1.82
C GLY A 148 2.40 0.18 2.11
N ARG A 149 2.85 0.20 3.38
CA ARG A 149 4.21 -0.23 3.75
C ARG A 149 4.47 -1.68 3.32
N GLY A 150 5.62 -1.90 2.70
CA GLY A 150 6.06 -3.22 2.22
C GLY A 150 5.68 -3.54 0.78
N THR A 151 5.02 -2.62 0.07
CA THR A 151 4.76 -2.73 -1.37
C THR A 151 5.50 -1.63 -2.13
N ASP A 152 6.30 -2.01 -3.13
CA ASP A 152 7.04 -1.05 -3.95
C ASP A 152 6.13 -0.36 -4.98
N ILE A 153 6.29 0.96 -5.11
CA ILE A 153 5.61 1.76 -6.16
C ILE A 153 6.51 1.78 -7.41
N LEU A 154 6.23 0.87 -8.34
CA LEU A 154 6.92 0.83 -9.63
C LEU A 154 6.32 1.83 -10.61
N LEU A 155 7.17 2.67 -11.21
CA LEU A 155 6.75 3.59 -12.28
C LEU A 155 6.21 2.79 -13.47
N GLY A 156 5.01 3.17 -13.96
CA GLY A 156 4.27 2.40 -14.97
C GLY A 156 3.37 1.29 -14.42
N GLY A 157 3.46 0.98 -13.12
CA GLY A 157 2.71 -0.08 -12.45
C GLY A 157 3.41 -1.45 -12.48
N SER A 158 3.10 -2.31 -11.51
CA SER A 158 3.70 -3.65 -11.43
C SER A 158 3.00 -4.65 -12.37
N SER A 159 3.70 -5.10 -13.41
CA SER A 159 3.18 -6.07 -14.39
C SER A 159 2.77 -7.39 -13.76
N ALA A 160 3.56 -7.89 -12.81
CA ALA A 160 3.29 -9.14 -12.10
C ALA A 160 2.02 -9.04 -11.25
N VAL A 161 1.84 -7.92 -10.54
CA VAL A 161 0.62 -7.69 -9.75
C VAL A 161 -0.58 -7.55 -10.69
N MET A 162 -0.48 -6.74 -11.75
CA MET A 162 -1.56 -6.59 -12.74
C MET A 162 -1.97 -7.93 -13.36
N ALA A 163 -1.02 -8.79 -13.74
CA ALA A 163 -1.32 -10.12 -14.27
C ALA A 163 -2.05 -10.99 -13.24
N ARG A 164 -1.60 -11.00 -11.98
CA ARG A 164 -2.25 -11.73 -10.89
C ARG A 164 -3.67 -11.24 -10.64
N LEU A 165 -3.90 -9.93 -10.68
CA LEU A 165 -5.23 -9.33 -10.52
C LEU A 165 -6.16 -9.71 -11.66
N ARG A 166 -5.67 -9.67 -12.90
CA ARG A 166 -6.45 -10.09 -14.05
C ARG A 166 -6.86 -11.55 -13.95
N LEU A 167 -5.92 -12.43 -13.61
CA LEU A 167 -6.20 -13.85 -13.41
C LEU A 167 -7.22 -14.08 -12.28
N ARG A 168 -7.10 -13.33 -11.18
CA ARG A 168 -8.06 -13.40 -10.06
C ARG A 168 -9.45 -12.97 -10.50
N GLN A 169 -9.58 -11.87 -11.24
CA GLN A 169 -10.86 -11.36 -11.74
C GLN A 169 -11.57 -12.38 -12.66
N GLU A 170 -10.83 -13.08 -13.51
CA GLU A 170 -11.40 -14.08 -14.44
C GLU A 170 -11.69 -15.43 -13.75
N LEU A 171 -10.78 -15.90 -12.89
CA LEU A 171 -10.88 -17.24 -12.29
C LEU A 171 -11.78 -17.28 -11.06
N PHE A 172 -11.88 -16.20 -10.29
CA PHE A 172 -12.62 -16.21 -9.02
C PHE A 172 -14.12 -16.52 -9.20
N PRO A 173 -14.84 -15.91 -10.17
CA PRO A 173 -16.24 -16.27 -10.43
C PRO A 173 -16.42 -17.72 -10.88
N LEU A 174 -15.43 -18.26 -11.62
CA LEU A 174 -15.47 -19.63 -12.14
C LEU A 174 -15.22 -20.68 -11.04
N LEU A 175 -14.31 -20.39 -10.11
CA LEU A 175 -13.92 -21.30 -9.03
C LEU A 175 -14.87 -21.22 -7.82
N PHE A 176 -15.47 -20.05 -7.56
CA PHE A 176 -16.30 -19.80 -6.38
C PHE A 176 -17.65 -19.18 -6.74
N PRO A 177 -18.52 -19.90 -7.47
CA PRO A 177 -19.84 -19.41 -7.83
C PRO A 177 -20.66 -19.10 -6.56
N GLY A 178 -21.29 -17.92 -6.50
CA GLY A 178 -22.20 -17.52 -5.43
C GLY A 178 -21.57 -16.84 -4.20
N ARG A 179 -20.25 -16.62 -4.17
CA ARG A 179 -19.57 -15.97 -3.03
C ARG A 179 -19.76 -14.44 -2.92
N GLY A 180 -20.49 -13.79 -3.83
CA GLY A 180 -20.85 -12.35 -3.73
C GLY A 180 -19.69 -11.34 -3.77
N GLU A 181 -18.44 -11.80 -3.70
CA GLU A 181 -17.25 -10.96 -3.84
C GLU A 181 -16.91 -10.78 -5.33
N GLU A 182 -17.47 -9.72 -5.94
CA GLU A 182 -17.02 -9.25 -7.24
C GLU A 182 -15.71 -8.48 -7.10
N TRP A 183 -14.66 -8.97 -7.74
CA TRP A 183 -13.38 -8.27 -7.83
C TRP A 183 -13.34 -7.41 -9.11
N SER A 184 -13.99 -6.25 -9.08
CA SER A 184 -13.90 -5.30 -10.19
C SER A 184 -12.68 -4.40 -9.99
N MET A 185 -11.67 -4.57 -10.84
CA MET A 185 -10.62 -3.58 -11.01
C MET A 185 -11.02 -2.58 -12.11
N PRO A 186 -10.57 -1.32 -12.03
CA PRO A 186 -10.75 -0.36 -13.11
C PRO A 186 -10.27 -0.95 -14.45
N GLU A 187 -11.07 -0.87 -15.51
CA GLU A 187 -10.72 -1.46 -16.82
C GLU A 187 -9.45 -0.85 -17.41
N ASP A 188 -9.19 0.42 -17.10
CA ASP A 188 -7.97 1.12 -17.48
C ASP A 188 -6.72 0.56 -16.80
N LEU A 189 -6.83 -0.35 -15.83
CA LEU A 189 -5.70 -0.98 -15.14
C LEU A 189 -4.86 -1.84 -16.08
N TYR A 190 -5.49 -2.53 -17.03
CA TYR A 190 -4.80 -3.52 -17.86
C TYR A 190 -4.37 -2.92 -19.19
N PRO A 191 -3.07 -2.97 -19.55
CA PRO A 191 -2.57 -2.39 -20.79
C PRO A 191 -2.94 -3.19 -22.04
N ALA A 192 -3.47 -4.40 -21.90
CA ALA A 192 -3.83 -5.30 -22.99
C ALA A 192 -5.01 -6.20 -22.60
N GLU A 193 -5.83 -6.54 -23.60
CA GLU A 193 -6.86 -7.58 -23.47
C GLU A 193 -6.25 -8.98 -23.53
N LEU A 194 -6.92 -9.94 -22.90
CA LEU A 194 -6.52 -11.34 -22.95
C LEU A 194 -6.91 -11.94 -24.31
N PRO A 195 -5.97 -12.55 -25.05
CA PRO A 195 -6.28 -13.29 -26.28
C PRO A 195 -7.31 -14.40 -26.03
N ALA A 196 -8.15 -14.69 -27.03
CA ALA A 196 -9.18 -15.73 -26.95
C ALA A 196 -8.60 -17.11 -26.54
N SER A 197 -7.41 -17.46 -27.05
CA SER A 197 -6.70 -18.70 -26.68
C SER A 197 -6.39 -18.78 -25.18
N THR A 198 -6.01 -17.65 -24.56
CA THR A 198 -5.72 -17.58 -23.13
C THR A 198 -7.00 -17.67 -22.31
N GLN A 199 -8.09 -17.07 -22.79
CA GLN A 199 -9.40 -17.18 -22.13
C GLN A 199 -9.92 -18.62 -22.12
N GLU A 200 -9.74 -19.36 -23.23
CA GLU A 200 -10.07 -20.79 -23.29
C GLU A 200 -9.24 -21.62 -22.31
N LEU A 201 -7.93 -21.38 -22.24
CA LEU A 201 -7.05 -22.04 -21.26
C LEU A 201 -7.49 -21.78 -19.82
N LEU A 202 -7.88 -20.55 -19.49
CA LEU A 202 -8.38 -20.20 -18.15
C LEU A 202 -9.66 -20.94 -17.80
N ARG A 203 -10.60 -21.04 -18.75
CA ARG A 203 -11.84 -21.80 -18.57
C ARG A 203 -11.57 -23.29 -18.38
N SER A 204 -10.66 -23.87 -19.18
CA SER A 204 -10.26 -25.27 -19.04
C SER A 204 -9.62 -25.54 -17.67
N ALA A 205 -8.70 -24.68 -17.23
CA ALA A 205 -8.04 -24.80 -15.94
C ALA A 205 -9.03 -24.67 -14.76
N ALA A 206 -9.98 -23.73 -14.85
CA ALA A 206 -11.02 -23.58 -13.82
C ALA A 206 -11.92 -24.82 -13.75
N ALA A 207 -12.29 -25.40 -14.89
CA ALA A 207 -13.08 -26.63 -14.94
C ALA A 207 -12.32 -27.84 -14.36
N GLU A 208 -11.01 -27.95 -14.60
CA GLU A 208 -10.16 -28.96 -13.96
C GLU A 208 -10.05 -28.77 -12.45
N ALA A 209 -9.82 -27.54 -11.98
CA ALA A 209 -9.75 -27.24 -10.57
C ALA A 209 -11.09 -27.52 -9.85
N ALA A 210 -12.22 -27.18 -10.46
CA ALA A 210 -13.54 -27.51 -9.94
C ALA A 210 -13.77 -29.03 -9.85
N ARG A 211 -13.30 -29.80 -10.84
CA ARG A 211 -13.33 -31.28 -10.78
C ARG A 211 -12.45 -31.85 -9.67
N ALA A 212 -11.26 -31.28 -9.47
CA ALA A 212 -10.33 -31.71 -8.43
C ALA A 212 -10.80 -31.35 -7.00
N ALA A 213 -11.52 -30.24 -6.84
CA ALA A 213 -12.08 -29.80 -5.56
C ALA A 213 -13.43 -30.47 -5.23
N GLY A 214 -14.08 -31.09 -6.22
CA GLY A 214 -15.35 -31.82 -6.10
C GLY A 214 -15.19 -33.31 -5.79
N GLY A 215 -14.12 -33.71 -5.10
CA GLY A 215 -13.90 -35.05 -4.54
C GLY A 215 -13.85 -35.02 -3.02
#